data_AF-A0A821R850-F1
#
_entry.id   AF-A0A821R850-F1
#
_cell.length_a   1.000
_cell.length_b   1.000
_cell.length_c   1.000
_cell.angle_alpha   90.00
_cell.angle_beta   90.00
_cell.angle_gamma   90.00
#
_symmetry.space_group_name_H-M   'P 1'
#
loop_
_entity.id
_entity.type
_entity.pdbx_description
1 polymer ?
#
loop_
_entity_poly.entity_id
_entity_poly.type
_entity_poly.pdbx_seq_one_letter_code
_entity_poly.pdbx_strand_id
1 'polypeptide(L)'
;AFIFDRAIKREQQYEQNRMNTRCVVFLDEASLPDEKKMVLKVLHPYLDEFKVAFVAVANKAFDAANANRMICIYRSLPSEDDQKILVYGCLGLQLEQQQSTTDDRLDRVIYGLCQGYRRVLRSPD
;
A
#
# COMPACT_ATOMS: atom_id res chain seq x y z
N ALA A 1 -19.44 -6.10 7.77
CA ALA A 1 -19.90 -6.11 9.17
C ALA A 1 -19.27 -7.26 9.97
N PHE A 2 -19.53 -8.54 9.62
CA PHE A 2 -19.09 -9.71 10.41
C PHE A 2 -17.59 -9.74 10.81
N ILE A 3 -16.69 -9.27 9.94
CA ILE A 3 -15.24 -9.24 10.23
C ILE A 3 -14.91 -8.20 11.31
N PHE A 4 -15.56 -7.04 11.30
CA PHE A 4 -15.38 -6.00 12.32
C PHE A 4 -15.90 -6.46 13.67
N ASP A 5 -17.10 -7.06 13.71
CA ASP A 5 -17.66 -7.57 14.98
C ASP A 5 -16.76 -8.64 15.60
N ARG A 6 -16.17 -9.50 14.76
CA ARG A 6 -15.21 -10.51 15.20
C ARG A 6 -13.89 -9.89 15.70
N ALA A 7 -13.39 -8.85 15.03
CA ALA A 7 -12.20 -8.13 15.47
C ALA A 7 -12.43 -7.40 16.80
N ILE A 8 -13.58 -6.73 16.96
CA ILE A 8 -13.96 -6.02 18.19
C ILE A 8 -14.03 -6.99 19.36
N LYS A 9 -14.67 -8.16 19.17
CA LYS A 9 -14.74 -9.19 20.22
C LYS A 9 -13.35 -9.70 20.64
N ARG A 10 -12.45 -9.87 19.68
CA ARG A 10 -11.06 -10.30 19.96
C ARG A 10 -10.27 -9.22 20.69
N GLU A 11 -10.42 -7.97 20.28
CA GLU A 11 -9.79 -6.82 20.94
C GLU A 11 -10.21 -6.76 22.41
N GLN A 12 -11.51 -6.85 22.68
CA GLN A 12 -12.05 -6.88 24.04
C GLN A 12 -11.51 -8.05 24.86
N GLN A 13 -11.34 -9.24 24.27
CA GLN A 13 -10.73 -10.38 24.95
C GLN A 13 -9.26 -10.14 25.30
N TYR A 14 -8.48 -9.54 24.39
CA TYR A 14 -7.08 -9.22 24.66
C TYR A 14 -6.93 -8.14 25.73
N GLU A 15 -7.79 -7.12 25.72
CA GLU A 15 -7.81 -6.08 26.76
C GLU A 15 -8.19 -6.65 28.13
N GLN A 16 -9.21 -7.52 28.20
CA GLN A 16 -9.60 -8.22 29.43
C GLN A 16 -8.47 -9.08 30.00
N ASN A 17 -7.73 -9.76 29.11
CA ASN A 17 -6.59 -10.60 29.48
C ASN A 17 -5.30 -9.79 29.69
N ARG A 18 -5.35 -8.45 29.63
CA ARG A 18 -4.19 -7.53 29.74
C ARG A 18 -3.04 -7.88 28.79
N MET A 19 -3.37 -8.39 27.61
CA MET A 19 -2.38 -8.69 26.59
C MET A 19 -2.02 -7.43 25.80
N ASN A 20 -0.73 -7.24 25.52
CA ASN A 20 -0.25 -6.13 24.68
C ASN A 20 -0.38 -6.51 23.20
N THR A 21 -1.60 -6.76 22.74
CA THR A 21 -1.90 -7.16 21.36
C THR A 21 -3.09 -6.38 20.86
N ARG A 22 -2.99 -5.88 19.61
CA ARG A 22 -4.03 -5.09 18.95
C ARG A 22 -4.56 -5.82 17.73
N CYS A 23 -5.87 -5.79 17.54
CA CYS A 23 -6.55 -6.32 16.38
C CYS A 23 -6.63 -5.28 15.28
N VAL A 24 -6.21 -5.67 14.08
CA VAL A 24 -6.32 -4.85 12.88
C VAL A 24 -7.21 -5.58 11.89
N VAL A 25 -8.25 -4.89 11.40
CA VAL A 25 -8.98 -5.35 10.22
C VAL A 25 -8.20 -4.88 9.00
N PHE A 26 -7.72 -5.83 8.21
CA PHE A 26 -7.03 -5.55 6.95
C PHE A 26 -7.95 -5.92 5.79
N LEU A 27 -8.09 -5.00 4.83
CA LEU A 27 -8.86 -5.24 3.62
C LEU A 27 -7.97 -5.00 2.40
N ASP A 28 -7.67 -6.10 1.71
CA ASP A 28 -6.98 -6.07 0.43
C ASP A 28 -7.98 -5.81 -0.70
N GLU A 29 -7.52 -5.16 -1.77
CA GLU A 29 -8.32 -4.81 -2.96
C GLU A 29 -9.64 -4.06 -2.64
N ALA A 30 -9.58 -3.08 -1.73
CA ALA A 30 -10.75 -2.37 -1.23
C ALA A 30 -11.54 -1.56 -2.28
N SER A 31 -10.96 -1.37 -3.46
CA SER A 31 -11.57 -0.69 -4.62
C SER A 31 -12.13 -1.63 -5.68
N LEU A 32 -12.06 -2.95 -5.46
CA LEU A 32 -12.63 -3.96 -6.36
C LEU A 32 -14.17 -3.93 -6.41
N PRO A 33 -14.89 -3.67 -5.29
CA PRO A 33 -16.33 -3.49 -5.34
C PRO A 33 -16.69 -2.22 -6.12
N ASP A 34 -17.64 -2.37 -7.05
CA ASP A 34 -18.13 -1.29 -7.89
C ASP A 34 -18.65 -0.12 -7.03
N GLU A 35 -18.11 1.11 -7.20
CA GLU A 35 -18.43 2.28 -6.36
C GLU A 35 -19.94 2.56 -6.29
N LYS A 36 -20.65 2.26 -7.39
CA LYS A 36 -22.12 2.39 -7.50
C LYS A 36 -22.87 1.54 -6.48
N LYS A 37 -22.26 0.43 -6.01
CA LYS A 37 -22.86 -0.47 -5.02
C LYS A 37 -22.67 0.01 -3.58
N MET A 38 -21.94 1.11 -3.35
CA MET A 38 -21.77 1.74 -2.03
C MET A 38 -21.36 0.76 -0.92
N VAL A 39 -20.62 -0.29 -1.26
CA VAL A 39 -20.32 -1.42 -0.37
C VAL A 39 -19.57 -0.97 0.89
N LEU A 40 -18.78 0.10 0.76
CA LEU A 40 -18.00 0.68 1.85
C LEU A 40 -18.81 1.54 2.83
N LYS A 41 -20.04 1.94 2.49
CA LYS A 41 -20.90 2.71 3.44
C LYS A 41 -21.24 1.90 4.68
N VAL A 42 -21.29 0.58 4.56
CA VAL A 42 -21.49 -0.33 5.69
C VAL A 42 -20.34 -0.23 6.70
N LEU A 43 -19.18 0.30 6.31
CA LEU A 43 -18.04 0.50 7.19
C LEU A 43 -18.13 1.79 8.01
N HIS A 44 -18.92 2.79 7.59
CA HIS A 44 -18.96 4.11 8.24
C HIS A 44 -19.20 4.03 9.75
N PRO A 45 -20.18 3.26 10.26
CA PRO A 45 -20.38 3.15 11.70
C PRO A 45 -19.15 2.58 12.44
N TYR A 46 -18.47 1.60 11.82
CA TYR A 46 -17.30 0.97 12.42
C TYR A 46 -16.06 1.87 12.41
N LEU A 47 -15.92 2.69 11.37
CA LEU A 47 -14.83 3.67 11.26
C LEU A 47 -15.08 4.86 12.19
N ASP A 48 -16.32 5.31 12.34
CA ASP A 48 -16.67 6.46 13.20
C ASP A 48 -16.57 6.12 14.69
N GLU A 49 -16.77 4.86 15.09
CA GLU A 49 -16.63 4.43 16.50
C GLU A 49 -15.18 4.09 16.91
N PHE A 50 -14.26 3.94 15.96
CA PHE A 50 -12.82 3.66 16.18
C PHE A 50 -12.51 2.50 17.16
N LYS A 51 -13.37 1.48 17.24
CA LYS A 51 -13.21 0.35 18.19
C LYS A 51 -12.07 -0.60 17.88
N VAL A 52 -11.66 -0.68 16.61
CA VAL A 52 -10.55 -1.51 16.13
C VAL A 52 -9.79 -0.76 15.06
N ALA A 53 -8.49 -1.03 14.95
CA ALA A 53 -7.67 -0.48 13.88
C ALA A 53 -8.12 -1.06 12.52
N PHE A 54 -8.08 -0.22 11.49
CA PHE A 54 -8.45 -0.60 10.13
C PHE A 54 -7.40 -0.13 9.14
N VAL A 55 -6.98 -1.03 8.25
CA VAL A 55 -6.05 -0.75 7.16
C VAL A 55 -6.64 -1.31 5.88
N ALA A 56 -6.66 -0.49 4.82
CA ALA A 56 -7.15 -0.90 3.52
C ALA A 56 -6.14 -0.55 2.43
N VAL A 57 -5.97 -1.46 1.47
CA VAL A 57 -5.16 -1.25 0.27
C VAL A 57 -6.09 -1.24 -0.93
N ALA A 58 -5.92 -0.24 -1.80
CA ALA A 58 -6.77 -0.02 -2.95
C ALA A 58 -5.94 0.46 -4.15
N ASN A 59 -6.33 0.02 -5.34
CA ASN A 59 -5.73 0.44 -6.60
C ASN A 59 -6.38 1.72 -7.16
N LYS A 60 -7.57 2.06 -6.67
CA LYS A 60 -8.26 3.32 -6.98
C LYS A 60 -8.42 4.14 -5.71
N ALA A 61 -8.49 5.46 -5.88
CA ALA A 61 -8.78 6.37 -4.78
C ALA A 61 -10.16 6.07 -4.19
N PHE A 62 -10.28 6.24 -2.87
CA PHE A 62 -11.58 6.19 -2.22
C PHE A 62 -12.37 7.47 -2.50
N ASP A 63 -13.70 7.37 -2.43
CA ASP A 63 -14.56 8.55 -2.43
C ASP A 63 -14.28 9.44 -1.20
N ALA A 64 -14.71 10.71 -1.29
CA ALA A 64 -14.51 11.67 -0.20
C ALA A 64 -15.14 11.21 1.13
N ALA A 65 -16.27 10.48 1.07
CA ALA A 65 -16.97 10.02 2.26
C ALA A 65 -16.16 9.01 3.08
N ASN A 66 -15.46 8.09 2.42
CA ASN A 66 -14.55 7.15 3.06
C ASN A 66 -13.21 7.82 3.39
N ALA A 67 -12.65 8.61 2.46
CA ALA A 67 -11.36 9.27 2.65
C ALA A 67 -11.33 10.22 3.85
N ASN A 68 -12.43 10.91 4.16
CA ASN A 68 -12.53 11.81 5.32
C ASN A 68 -12.42 11.08 6.68
N ARG A 69 -12.58 9.75 6.71
CA ARG A 69 -12.53 8.93 7.93
C ARG A 69 -11.20 8.19 8.09
N MET A 70 -10.28 8.39 7.15
CA MET A 70 -9.08 7.57 7.01
C MET A 70 -7.87 8.44 6.68
N ILE A 71 -6.69 8.01 7.14
CA ILE A 71 -5.45 8.58 6.64
C ILE A 71 -5.18 7.91 5.28
N CYS A 72 -5.33 8.68 4.20
CA CYS A 72 -5.13 8.18 2.85
C CYS A 72 -3.70 8.46 2.37
N ILE A 73 -2.94 7.39 2.12
CA ILE A 73 -1.60 7.49 1.53
C ILE A 73 -1.71 7.15 0.05
N TYR A 74 -1.41 8.12 -0.80
CA TYR A 74 -1.38 7.94 -2.25
C TYR A 74 0.06 7.75 -2.72
N ARG A 75 0.28 6.74 -3.56
CA ARG A 75 1.57 6.51 -4.21
C ARG A 75 1.36 6.66 -5.71
N SER A 76 2.06 7.61 -6.31
CA SER A 76 2.17 7.71 -7.75
C SER A 76 3.02 6.55 -8.30
N LEU A 77 3.05 6.43 -9.63
CA LEU A 77 4.08 5.62 -10.28
C LEU A 77 5.48 6.08 -9.81
N PRO A 78 6.43 5.15 -9.64
CA PRO A 78 7.76 5.47 -9.14
C PRO A 78 8.52 6.37 -10.13
N SER A 79 9.25 7.34 -9.59
CA SER A 79 10.14 8.22 -10.36
C SER A 79 11.34 7.47 -10.94
N GLU A 80 12.23 8.15 -11.66
CA GLU A 80 13.38 7.47 -12.30
C GLU A 80 14.35 6.96 -11.26
N ASP A 81 14.60 7.81 -10.27
CA ASP A 81 15.50 7.52 -9.19
C ASP A 81 14.88 6.48 -8.26
N ASP A 82 13.56 6.54 -8.00
CA ASP A 82 12.86 5.48 -7.25
C ASP A 82 12.98 4.12 -7.93
N GLN A 83 12.84 4.06 -9.27
CA GLN A 83 12.98 2.81 -10.02
C GLN A 83 14.40 2.25 -9.93
N LYS A 84 15.42 3.12 -10.03
CA LYS A 84 16.81 2.70 -9.82
C LYS A 84 16.98 2.14 -8.42
N ILE A 85 16.57 2.89 -7.38
CA ILE A 85 16.66 2.45 -5.97
C ILE A 85 15.96 1.10 -5.77
N LEU A 86 14.77 0.92 -6.35
CA LEU A 86 14.05 -0.36 -6.34
C LEU A 86 14.88 -1.49 -6.93
N VAL A 87 15.52 -1.28 -8.08
CA VAL A 87 16.35 -2.30 -8.73
C VAL A 87 17.58 -2.63 -7.89
N TYR A 88 18.31 -1.65 -7.35
CA TYR A 88 19.43 -1.92 -6.44
C TYR A 88 18.97 -2.72 -5.22
N GLY A 89 17.86 -2.32 -4.60
CA GLY A 89 17.25 -3.03 -3.47
C GLY A 89 16.87 -4.47 -3.80
N CYS A 90 16.26 -4.71 -4.97
CA CYS A 90 15.90 -6.05 -5.44
C CYS A 90 17.11 -6.93 -5.73
N LEU A 91 18.23 -6.34 -6.17
CA LEU A 91 19.47 -7.05 -6.45
C LEU A 91 20.37 -7.21 -5.21
N GLY A 92 19.95 -6.67 -4.05
CA GLY A 92 20.76 -6.67 -2.82
C GLY A 92 22.03 -5.83 -2.95
N LEU A 93 22.05 -4.87 -3.88
CA LEU A 93 23.18 -3.99 -4.13
C LEU A 93 23.06 -2.76 -3.24
N GLN A 94 24.19 -2.29 -2.72
CA GLN A 94 24.26 -1.02 -2.01
C GLN A 94 24.40 0.11 -3.03
N LEU A 95 23.65 1.20 -2.84
CA LEU A 95 23.89 2.47 -3.52
C LEU A 95 25.17 3.09 -2.94
N GLU A 96 26.34 2.52 -3.25
CA GLU A 96 27.61 3.13 -2.85
C GLU A 96 27.88 4.34 -3.74
N GLN A 97 28.05 5.50 -3.13
CA GLN A 97 28.28 6.77 -3.84
C GLN A 97 29.65 6.88 -4.52
N GLN A 98 30.48 5.84 -4.60
CA GLN A 98 31.88 6.02 -5.04
C GLN A 98 32.47 4.85 -5.86
N GLN A 99 32.62 5.10 -7.16
CA GLN A 99 33.86 4.93 -7.93
C GLN A 99 34.55 3.56 -7.93
N SER A 100 33.88 2.50 -8.41
CA SER A 100 34.61 1.34 -8.94
C SER A 100 34.15 0.99 -10.35
N THR A 101 35.10 0.71 -11.24
CA THR A 101 34.93 0.57 -12.69
C THR A 101 34.08 -0.63 -13.13
N THR A 102 33.75 -1.54 -12.22
CA THR A 102 32.84 -2.68 -12.45
C THR A 102 31.36 -2.25 -12.40
N ASP A 103 31.08 -1.15 -11.69
CA ASP A 103 29.73 -0.62 -11.43
C ASP A 103 29.09 -0.02 -12.69
N ASP A 104 29.89 0.60 -13.57
CA ASP A 104 29.40 1.29 -14.78
C ASP A 104 28.67 0.35 -15.76
N ARG A 105 29.02 -0.94 -15.81
CA ARG A 105 28.30 -1.89 -16.68
C ARG A 105 26.93 -2.25 -16.11
N LEU A 106 26.84 -2.48 -14.81
CA LEU A 106 25.57 -2.81 -14.15
C LEU A 106 24.65 -1.59 -14.16
N ASP A 107 25.17 -0.41 -13.88
CA ASP A 107 24.44 0.86 -13.94
C ASP A 107 23.82 1.10 -15.31
N ARG A 108 24.56 0.82 -16.40
CA ARG A 108 24.04 0.93 -17.77
C ARG A 108 22.92 -0.07 -18.04
N VAL A 109 23.03 -1.30 -17.53
CA VAL A 109 21.97 -2.32 -17.67
C VAL A 109 20.74 -1.90 -16.88
N ILE A 110 20.89 -1.49 -15.62
CA ILE A 110 19.80 -1.01 -14.76
C ILE A 110 19.11 0.19 -15.42
N TYR A 111 19.88 1.17 -15.90
CA TYR A 111 19.36 2.32 -16.62
C TYR A 111 18.58 1.89 -17.88
N GLY A 112 19.15 0.99 -18.69
CA GLY A 112 18.50 0.47 -19.90
C GLY A 112 17.17 -0.22 -19.60
N LEU A 113 17.10 -1.03 -18.53
CA LEU A 113 15.88 -1.71 -18.10
C LEU A 113 14.82 -0.71 -17.63
N CYS A 114 15.18 0.26 -16.79
CA CYS A 114 14.26 1.30 -16.32
C CYS A 114 13.70 2.13 -17.50
N GLN A 115 14.55 2.51 -18.46
CA GLN A 115 14.13 3.24 -19.66
C GLN A 115 13.22 2.38 -20.56
N GLY A 116 13.55 1.10 -20.75
CA GLY A 116 12.72 0.16 -21.49
C GLY A 116 11.32 0.01 -20.89
N TYR A 117 11.24 -0.22 -19.58
CA TYR A 117 9.98 -0.31 -18.85
C TYR A 117 9.13 0.96 -18.97
N ARG A 118 9.74 2.14 -18.83
CA ARG A 118 9.05 3.43 -19.01
C ARG A 118 8.51 3.65 -20.41
N ARG A 119 9.26 3.22 -21.43
CA ARG A 119 8.79 3.30 -22.82
C ARG A 119 7.56 2.43 -23.02
N VAL A 120 7.57 1.19 -22.52
CA VAL A 120 6.41 0.30 -22.59
C VAL A 120 5.20 0.92 -21.88
N LEU A 121 5.37 1.47 -20.68
CA LEU A 121 4.28 2.14 -19.95
C LEU A 121 3.70 3.39 -20.65
N ARG A 122 4.48 4.03 -21.52
CA ARG A 122 4.06 5.23 -22.26
C ARG A 122 3.50 4.93 -23.64
N SER A 123 3.79 3.75 -24.19
CA SER A 123 3.19 3.29 -25.43
C SER A 123 1.72 2.98 -25.16
N PRO A 124 0.76 3.70 -25.79
CA PRO A 124 -0.61 3.24 -25.80
C PRO A 124 -0.68 1.96 -26.63
N ASP A 125 -1.41 0.96 -26.12
CA ASP A 125 -1.89 -0.16 -26.95
C ASP A 125 -2.74 0.36 -28.13
#